data_AF-F9PC50-F1
#
_entry.id   AF-F9PC50-F1
#
_cell.length_a   1.000
_cell.length_b   1.000
_cell.length_c   1.000
_cell.angle_alpha   90.00
_cell.angle_beta   90.00
_cell.angle_gamma   90.00
#
_symmetry.space_group_name_H-M   'P 1'
#
loop_
_entity.id
_entity.type
_entity.pdbx_description
1 polymer ?
#
loop_
_entity_poly.entity_id
_entity_poly.type
_entity_poly.pdbx_seq_one_letter_code
_entity_poly.pdbx_strand_id
1 'polypeptide(L)'
;MRGLSQSVIFRQPERLYDGYLQRLDQLVLRLKQGLNGELVRNQQKVQAQIHRLEQLSPNVKIQRYQDRIQQLQKLMRSQMAVIYDAKVAEVKRLSEALLMLDTSRIVARGYAIVKKEDTVVSSANDLKENDQVMLMMRDGHVELEVKDVKTEEI
;
A
#
# COMPACT_ATOMS: atom_id res chain seq x y z
N MET A 1 89.06 -23.18 -54.93
CA MET A 1 87.95 -22.25 -55.28
C MET A 1 86.73 -23.00 -55.87
N ARG A 2 86.00 -23.81 -55.07
CA ARG A 2 84.72 -24.42 -55.51
C ARG A 2 83.63 -24.47 -54.44
N GLY A 3 83.85 -23.89 -53.25
CA GLY A 3 82.88 -23.92 -52.13
C GLY A 3 81.99 -22.67 -51.98
N LEU A 4 82.30 -21.57 -52.70
CA LEU A 4 81.60 -20.29 -52.54
C LEU A 4 80.44 -20.08 -53.55
N SER A 5 80.41 -20.84 -54.64
CA SER A 5 79.38 -20.77 -55.70
C SER A 5 78.15 -21.67 -55.44
N GLN A 6 78.15 -22.41 -54.33
CA GLN A 6 77.00 -23.20 -53.85
C GLN A 6 76.28 -22.55 -52.65
N SER A 7 76.74 -21.38 -52.17
CA SER A 7 76.03 -20.68 -51.12
C SER A 7 74.76 -20.02 -51.67
N VAL A 8 73.61 -20.47 -51.15
CA VAL A 8 72.25 -19.98 -51.52
C VAL A 8 72.11 -18.47 -51.29
N ILE A 9 72.98 -17.90 -50.46
CA ILE A 9 73.01 -16.49 -50.04
C ILE A 9 73.40 -15.55 -51.20
N PHE A 10 74.17 -16.02 -52.20
CA PHE A 10 74.60 -15.19 -53.34
C PHE A 10 73.74 -15.35 -54.59
N ARG A 11 72.83 -16.34 -54.64
CA ARG A 11 71.90 -16.50 -55.78
C ARG A 11 70.65 -15.66 -55.64
N GLN A 12 70.26 -15.32 -54.40
CA GLN A 12 69.07 -14.55 -54.08
C GLN A 12 69.35 -13.64 -52.88
N PRO A 13 70.07 -12.52 -53.07
CA PRO A 13 70.40 -11.58 -52.00
C PRO A 13 69.16 -10.94 -51.35
N GLU A 14 67.99 -10.99 -52.00
CA GLU A 14 66.73 -10.47 -51.47
C GLU A 14 66.21 -11.27 -50.27
N ARG A 15 66.53 -12.57 -50.18
CA ARG A 15 66.13 -13.44 -49.05
C ARG A 15 66.73 -13.03 -47.70
N LEU A 16 67.81 -12.23 -47.71
CA LEU A 16 68.35 -11.63 -46.49
C LEU A 16 67.37 -10.62 -45.87
N TYR A 17 66.53 -9.99 -46.68
CA TYR A 17 65.59 -8.95 -46.26
C TYR A 17 64.16 -9.48 -46.03
N ASP A 18 63.79 -10.60 -46.64
CA ASP A 18 62.47 -11.25 -46.46
C ASP A 18 62.12 -11.47 -44.98
N GLY A 19 63.08 -11.94 -44.17
CA GLY A 19 62.86 -12.15 -42.74
C GLY A 19 62.63 -10.85 -41.96
N TYR A 20 63.26 -9.75 -42.38
CA TYR A 20 63.07 -8.44 -41.77
C TYR A 20 61.74 -7.81 -42.18
N LEU A 21 61.33 -7.97 -43.45
CA LEU A 21 60.03 -7.56 -43.96
C LEU A 21 58.90 -8.31 -43.24
N GLN A 22 59.02 -9.63 -43.09
CA GLN A 22 58.04 -10.43 -42.35
C GLN A 22 57.93 -10.02 -40.88
N ARG A 23 59.06 -9.67 -40.22
CA ARG A 23 59.06 -9.15 -38.85
C ARG A 23 58.41 -7.77 -38.77
N LEU A 24 58.67 -6.90 -39.73
CA LEU A 24 58.04 -5.58 -39.83
C LEU A 24 56.52 -5.72 -39.96
N ASP A 25 56.04 -6.59 -40.85
CA ASP A 25 54.61 -6.85 -41.03
C ASP A 25 53.96 -7.39 -39.76
N GLN A 26 54.62 -8.33 -39.07
CA GLN A 26 54.15 -8.84 -37.79
C GLN A 26 54.09 -7.77 -36.70
N LEU A 27 55.04 -6.85 -36.67
CA LEU A 27 55.06 -5.72 -35.73
C LEU A 27 53.94 -4.73 -36.05
N VAL A 28 53.72 -4.41 -37.32
CA VAL A 28 52.63 -3.52 -37.77
C VAL A 28 51.27 -4.14 -37.46
N LEU A 29 51.09 -5.44 -37.70
CA LEU A 29 49.85 -6.15 -37.35
C LEU A 29 49.60 -6.13 -35.84
N ARG A 30 50.63 -6.43 -35.02
CA ARG A 30 50.52 -6.38 -33.56
C ARG A 30 50.20 -4.98 -33.05
N LEU A 31 50.82 -3.94 -33.63
CA LEU A 31 50.53 -2.56 -33.26
C LEU A 31 49.08 -2.19 -33.58
N LYS A 32 48.61 -2.48 -34.80
CA LYS A 32 47.23 -2.21 -35.22
C LYS A 32 46.22 -2.93 -34.33
N GLN A 33 46.47 -4.20 -34.03
CA GLN A 33 45.61 -4.99 -33.14
C GLN A 33 45.63 -4.46 -31.70
N GLY A 34 46.80 -4.10 -31.19
CA GLY A 34 46.97 -3.53 -29.85
C GLY A 34 46.23 -2.21 -29.70
N LEU A 35 46.42 -1.28 -30.65
CA LEU A 35 45.77 0.02 -30.66
C LEU A 35 44.25 -0.10 -30.77
N ASN A 36 43.75 -0.93 -31.70
CA ASN A 36 42.30 -1.15 -31.84
C ASN A 36 41.72 -1.81 -30.58
N GLY A 37 42.43 -2.77 -29.99
CA GLY A 37 42.03 -3.42 -28.75
C GLY A 37 41.97 -2.45 -27.57
N GLU A 38 42.96 -1.56 -27.42
CA GLU A 38 42.93 -0.52 -26.37
C GLU A 38 41.82 0.50 -26.58
N LEU A 39 41.61 0.95 -27.81
CA LEU A 39 40.58 1.92 -28.14
C LEU A 39 39.19 1.36 -27.82
N VAL A 40 38.90 0.12 -28.26
CA VAL A 40 37.62 -0.55 -27.96
C VAL A 40 37.45 -0.76 -26.45
N ARG A 41 38.51 -1.19 -25.73
CA ARG A 41 38.45 -1.35 -24.27
C ARG A 41 38.17 -0.02 -23.55
N ASN A 42 38.79 1.08 -23.99
CA ASN A 42 38.55 2.39 -23.39
C ASN A 42 37.14 2.91 -23.70
N GLN A 43 36.64 2.71 -24.93
CA GLN A 43 35.25 3.05 -25.28
C GLN A 43 34.25 2.27 -24.40
N GLN A 44 34.45 0.97 -24.22
CA GLN A 44 33.60 0.15 -23.36
C GLN A 44 33.66 0.60 -21.90
N LYS A 45 34.84 0.96 -21.38
CA LYS A 45 34.99 1.51 -20.02
C LYS A 45 34.22 2.83 -19.85
N VAL A 46 34.34 3.75 -20.81
CA VAL A 46 33.63 5.04 -20.77
C VAL A 46 32.12 4.80 -20.83
N GLN A 47 31.64 3.93 -21.72
CA GLN A 47 30.22 3.61 -21.81
C GLN A 47 29.68 3.00 -20.51
N ALA A 48 30.42 2.07 -19.89
CA ALA A 48 30.05 1.50 -18.61
C ALA A 48 30.00 2.56 -17.48
N GLN A 49 30.92 3.52 -17.48
CA GLN A 49 30.91 4.63 -16.53
C GLN A 49 29.73 5.58 -16.75
N ILE A 50 29.40 5.90 -18.01
CA ILE A 50 28.22 6.71 -18.36
C ILE A 50 26.95 6.02 -17.84
N HIS A 51 26.76 4.73 -18.16
CA HIS A 51 25.59 4.00 -17.67
C HIS A 51 25.53 3.94 -16.14
N ARG A 52 26.66 3.81 -15.45
CA ARG A 52 26.70 3.85 -13.98
C ARG A 52 26.29 5.22 -13.45
N LEU A 53 26.73 6.31 -14.08
CA LEU A 53 26.34 7.68 -13.72
C LEU A 53 24.85 7.92 -13.98
N GLU A 54 24.31 7.44 -15.10
CA GLU A 54 22.88 7.52 -15.42
C GLU A 54 22.03 6.76 -14.39
N GLN A 55 22.45 5.56 -13.98
CA GLN A 55 21.76 4.78 -12.94
C GLN A 55 21.84 5.43 -11.56
N LEU A 56 22.95 6.10 -11.27
CA LEU A 56 23.13 6.89 -10.05
C LEU A 56 22.41 8.24 -10.12
N SER A 57 21.89 8.63 -11.29
CA SER A 57 21.25 9.93 -11.49
C SER A 57 20.10 10.11 -10.49
N PRO A 58 20.22 11.09 -9.58
CA PRO A 58 19.23 11.32 -8.54
C PRO A 58 17.88 11.74 -9.12
N ASN A 59 17.84 12.28 -10.34
CA ASN A 59 16.60 12.74 -10.99
C ASN A 59 15.57 11.62 -11.15
N VAL A 60 15.99 10.43 -11.59
CA VAL A 60 15.09 9.28 -11.77
C VAL A 60 14.58 8.76 -10.41
N LYS A 61 15.40 8.87 -9.36
CA LYS A 61 14.96 8.52 -7.99
C LYS A 61 13.98 9.55 -7.46
N ILE A 62 14.26 10.84 -7.64
CA ILE A 62 13.40 11.94 -7.20
C ILE A 62 12.04 11.85 -7.88
N GLN A 63 11.99 11.67 -9.20
CA GLN A 63 10.73 11.53 -9.94
C GLN A 63 9.92 10.32 -9.43
N ARG A 64 10.57 9.15 -9.26
CA ARG A 64 9.91 7.98 -8.66
C ARG A 64 9.35 8.24 -7.27
N TYR A 65 10.08 8.97 -6.42
CA TYR A 65 9.59 9.34 -5.10
C TYR A 65 8.43 10.34 -5.14
N GLN A 66 8.47 11.31 -6.07
CA GLN A 66 7.36 12.24 -6.29
C GLN A 66 6.09 11.50 -6.72
N ASP A 67 6.20 10.58 -7.68
CA ASP A 67 5.08 9.75 -8.13
C ASP A 67 4.53 8.89 -6.98
N ARG A 68 5.42 8.28 -6.18
CA ARG A 68 5.06 7.50 -4.99
C ARG A 68 4.28 8.34 -3.98
N ILE A 69 4.73 9.56 -3.71
CA ILE A 69 4.06 10.48 -2.79
C ILE A 69 2.66 10.83 -3.31
N GLN A 70 2.51 11.14 -4.59
CA GLN A 70 1.21 11.45 -5.18
C GLN A 70 0.24 10.26 -5.11
N GLN A 71 0.71 9.04 -5.38
CA GLN A 71 -0.09 7.83 -5.25
C GLN A 71 -0.54 7.60 -3.80
N LEU A 72 0.39 7.71 -2.84
CA LEU A 72 0.07 7.56 -1.42
C LEU A 72 -0.91 8.62 -0.93
N GLN A 73 -0.78 9.87 -1.38
CA GLN A 73 -1.73 10.94 -1.05
C GLN A 73 -3.14 10.64 -1.58
N LYS A 74 -3.26 10.13 -2.82
CA LYS A 74 -4.56 9.74 -3.38
C LYS A 74 -5.19 8.60 -2.58
N LEU A 75 -4.43 7.55 -2.27
CA LEU A 75 -4.89 6.42 -1.47
C LEU A 75 -5.32 6.85 -0.06
N MET A 76 -4.55 7.74 0.57
CA MET A 76 -4.87 8.23 1.91
C MET A 76 -6.18 9.02 1.92
N ARG A 77 -6.41 9.88 0.91
CA ARG A 77 -7.67 10.62 0.78
C ARG A 77 -8.87 9.72 0.55
N SER A 78 -8.76 8.71 -0.33
CA SER A 78 -9.85 7.76 -0.56
C SER A 78 -10.14 6.93 0.69
N GLN A 79 -9.11 6.47 1.39
CA GLN A 79 -9.29 5.68 2.62
C GLN A 79 -9.91 6.53 3.75
N MET A 80 -9.51 7.80 3.88
CA MET A 80 -10.09 8.73 4.83
C MET A 80 -11.58 8.96 4.59
N ALA A 81 -12.01 9.15 3.33
CA ALA A 81 -13.43 9.30 3.00
C ALA A 81 -14.24 8.06 3.42
N VAL A 82 -13.75 6.87 3.09
CA VAL A 82 -14.41 5.60 3.46
C VAL A 82 -14.52 5.44 4.98
N ILE A 83 -13.44 5.72 5.72
CA ILE A 83 -13.44 5.63 7.18
C ILE A 83 -14.38 6.67 7.79
N TYR A 84 -14.37 7.88 7.27
CA TYR A 84 -15.24 8.96 7.73
C TYR A 84 -16.71 8.59 7.56
N ASP A 85 -17.11 8.13 6.37
CA ASP A 85 -18.49 7.72 6.08
C ASP A 85 -18.93 6.56 6.98
N ALA A 86 -18.06 5.57 7.19
CA ALA A 86 -18.33 4.48 8.12
C ALA A 86 -18.53 4.96 9.56
N LYS A 87 -17.73 5.93 10.02
CA LYS A 87 -17.87 6.50 11.37
C LYS A 87 -19.12 7.36 11.52
N VAL A 88 -19.49 8.13 10.50
CA VAL A 88 -20.76 8.88 10.50
C VAL A 88 -21.94 7.93 10.57
N ALA A 89 -21.94 6.84 9.78
CA ALA A 89 -23.00 5.83 9.82
C ALA A 89 -23.08 5.14 11.19
N GLU A 90 -21.93 4.81 11.79
CA GLU A 90 -21.85 4.20 13.12
C GLU A 90 -22.45 5.11 14.20
N VAL A 91 -22.10 6.40 14.21
CA VAL A 91 -22.63 7.38 15.16
C VAL A 91 -24.14 7.55 14.98
N LYS A 92 -24.64 7.65 13.74
CA LYS A 92 -26.08 7.74 13.48
C LYS A 92 -26.83 6.55 14.05
N ARG A 93 -26.36 5.33 13.76
CA ARG A 93 -26.96 4.09 14.27
C ARG A 93 -26.95 4.04 15.80
N LEU A 94 -25.84 4.40 16.45
CA LEU A 94 -25.75 4.43 17.91
C LEU A 94 -26.67 5.50 18.52
N SER A 95 -26.78 6.66 17.88
CA SER A 95 -27.70 7.71 18.29
C SER A 95 -29.15 7.26 18.17
N GLU A 96 -29.52 6.59 17.07
CA GLU A 96 -30.85 6.02 16.87
C GLU A 96 -31.16 4.93 17.90
N ALA A 97 -30.20 4.03 18.17
CA ALA A 97 -30.35 3.00 19.19
C ALA A 97 -30.53 3.58 20.60
N LEU A 98 -29.75 4.62 20.94
CA LEU A 98 -29.90 5.34 22.21
C LEU A 98 -31.27 6.01 22.33
N LEU A 99 -31.72 6.68 21.26
CA LEU A 99 -33.05 7.29 21.20
C LEU A 99 -34.19 6.28 21.28
N MET A 100 -33.96 5.04 20.84
CA MET A 100 -34.92 3.94 20.96
C MET A 100 -34.97 3.35 22.38
N LEU A 101 -33.86 3.43 23.11
CA LEU A 101 -33.75 3.00 24.50
C LEU A 101 -34.34 4.02 25.49
N ASP A 102 -34.51 5.27 25.07
CA ASP A 102 -35.17 6.31 25.87
C ASP A 102 -36.66 5.99 26.03
N THR A 103 -37.00 5.38 27.17
CA THR A 103 -38.37 5.11 27.66
C THR A 103 -39.27 6.35 27.62
N SER A 104 -38.68 7.55 27.68
CA SER A 104 -39.34 8.85 27.48
C SER A 104 -40.14 8.95 26.17
N ARG A 105 -39.71 8.30 25.07
CA ARG A 105 -40.46 8.32 23.81
C ARG A 105 -41.65 7.37 23.76
N ILE A 106 -41.62 6.26 24.51
CA ILE A 106 -42.80 5.40 24.69
C ILE A 106 -43.90 6.23 25.37
N VAL A 107 -43.51 6.97 26.39
CA VAL A 107 -44.37 7.89 27.12
C VAL A 107 -44.87 9.06 26.25
N ALA A 108 -43.99 9.64 25.41
CA ALA A 108 -44.35 10.74 24.51
C ALA A 108 -45.31 10.35 23.37
N ARG A 109 -45.39 9.06 23.02
CA ARG A 109 -46.35 8.53 22.01
C ARG A 109 -47.76 8.26 22.60
N GLY A 110 -47.99 8.61 23.87
CA GLY A 110 -49.27 8.44 24.54
C GLY A 110 -49.46 7.10 25.24
N TYR A 111 -48.40 6.27 25.31
CA TYR A 111 -48.40 5.06 26.13
C TYR A 111 -47.96 5.39 27.55
N ALA A 112 -48.33 4.56 28.52
CA ALA A 112 -47.89 4.71 29.90
C ALA A 112 -46.97 3.56 30.29
N ILE A 113 -45.97 3.85 31.13
CA ILE A 113 -45.07 2.81 31.68
C ILE A 113 -45.56 2.49 33.09
N VAL A 114 -45.83 1.21 33.34
CA VAL A 114 -46.21 0.71 34.66
C VAL A 114 -44.95 0.30 35.42
N LYS A 115 -44.74 0.90 36.60
CA LYS A 115 -43.66 0.56 37.53
C LYS A 115 -44.22 0.00 38.83
N LYS A 116 -43.56 -1.01 39.39
CA LYS A 116 -43.76 -1.51 40.75
C LYS A 116 -42.45 -1.40 41.51
N GLU A 117 -42.42 -0.62 42.60
CA GLU A 117 -41.22 -0.45 43.45
C GLU A 117 -39.92 -0.16 42.64
N ASP A 118 -40.04 0.69 41.61
CA ASP A 118 -38.98 1.10 40.67
C ASP A 118 -38.61 0.12 39.54
N THR A 119 -39.20 -1.07 39.51
CA THR A 119 -39.08 -2.03 38.39
C THR A 119 -40.19 -1.85 37.36
N VAL A 120 -39.86 -1.90 36.05
CA VAL A 120 -40.86 -1.82 34.97
C VAL A 120 -41.55 -3.16 34.84
N VAL A 121 -42.88 -3.15 34.91
CA VAL A 121 -43.73 -4.34 34.79
C VAL A 121 -43.91 -4.66 33.31
N SER A 122 -43.47 -5.85 32.89
CA SER A 122 -43.52 -6.28 31.48
C SER A 122 -44.65 -7.27 31.18
N SER A 123 -45.15 -7.98 32.19
CA SER A 123 -46.22 -8.96 32.06
C SER A 123 -47.30 -8.77 33.13
N ALA A 124 -48.55 -9.09 32.80
CA ALA A 124 -49.64 -9.12 33.77
C ALA A 124 -49.43 -10.14 34.90
N ASN A 125 -48.61 -11.18 34.68
CA ASN A 125 -48.26 -12.17 35.70
C ASN A 125 -47.37 -11.60 36.84
N ASP A 126 -46.72 -10.46 36.60
CA ASP A 126 -45.85 -9.82 37.59
C ASP A 126 -46.66 -8.96 38.59
N LEU A 127 -47.98 -8.85 38.39
CA LEU A 127 -48.92 -8.08 39.20
C LEU A 127 -49.81 -9.01 40.03
N LYS A 128 -50.07 -8.61 41.27
CA LYS A 128 -51.02 -9.26 42.19
C LYS A 128 -52.12 -8.28 42.59
N GLU A 129 -53.26 -8.82 42.99
CA GLU A 129 -54.33 -8.04 43.60
C GLU A 129 -53.81 -7.30 44.86
N ASN A 130 -54.21 -6.04 45.00
CA ASN A 130 -53.75 -5.06 45.99
C ASN A 130 -52.28 -4.58 45.85
N ASP A 131 -51.60 -4.86 44.74
CA ASP A 131 -50.31 -4.23 44.48
C ASP A 131 -50.45 -2.73 44.22
N GLN A 132 -49.57 -1.93 44.81
CA GLN A 132 -49.41 -0.52 44.46
C GLN A 132 -48.46 -0.38 43.27
N VAL A 133 -48.94 0.29 42.21
CA VAL A 133 -48.16 0.54 41.00
C VAL A 133 -48.18 2.02 40.64
N MET A 134 -47.09 2.47 40.04
CA MET A 134 -46.92 3.84 39.56
C MET A 134 -46.99 3.84 38.03
N LEU A 135 -47.89 4.63 37.49
CA LEU A 135 -48.09 4.79 36.06
C LEU A 135 -47.41 6.09 35.61
N MET A 136 -46.34 5.97 34.82
CA MET A 136 -45.62 7.10 34.23
C MET A 136 -46.26 7.51 32.90
N MET A 137 -46.68 8.76 32.81
CA MET A 137 -47.25 9.40 31.62
C MET A 137 -46.43 10.64 31.24
N ARG A 138 -46.72 11.20 30.05
CA ARG A 138 -45.98 12.35 29.49
C ARG A 138 -46.00 13.56 30.43
N ASP A 139 -47.12 13.72 31.13
CA ASP A 139 -47.42 14.93 31.89
C ASP A 139 -47.34 14.70 33.41
N GLY A 140 -46.95 13.49 33.86
CA GLY A 140 -46.86 13.18 35.29
C GLY A 140 -46.88 11.69 35.64
N HIS A 141 -47.05 11.41 36.93
CA HIS A 141 -47.10 10.05 37.50
C HIS A 141 -48.42 9.89 38.25
N VAL A 142 -49.04 8.71 38.14
CA VAL A 142 -50.29 8.38 38.85
C VAL A 142 -50.08 7.13 39.67
N GLU A 143 -50.40 7.18 40.96
CA GLU A 143 -50.41 6.00 41.83
C GLU A 143 -51.73 5.26 41.68
N LEU A 144 -51.65 3.94 41.50
CA LEU A 144 -52.79 3.06 41.25
C LEU A 144 -52.68 1.81 42.12
N GLU A 145 -53.83 1.24 42.44
CA GLU A 145 -53.94 -0.04 43.14
C GLU A 145 -54.56 -1.07 42.20
N VAL A 146 -53.95 -2.25 42.12
CA VAL A 146 -54.41 -3.34 41.26
C VAL A 146 -55.64 -4.01 41.88
N LYS A 147 -56.81 -3.85 41.25
CA LYS A 147 -58.06 -4.44 41.75
C LYS A 147 -58.32 -5.88 41.29
N ASP A 148 -57.92 -6.23 40.08
CA ASP A 148 -58.17 -7.52 39.45
C ASP A 148 -57.14 -7.70 38.32
N VAL A 149 -56.58 -8.90 38.16
CA VAL A 149 -55.58 -9.22 37.13
C VAL A 149 -56.12 -10.34 36.27
N LYS A 150 -56.41 -10.03 35.00
CA LYS A 150 -56.84 -11.01 33.99
C LYS A 150 -55.81 -11.12 32.89
N THR A 151 -55.27 -12.30 32.71
CA THR A 151 -54.43 -12.66 31.56
C THR A 151 -55.33 -13.20 30.45
N GLU A 152 -55.38 -12.52 29.32
CA GLU A 152 -55.90 -13.08 28.07
C GLU A 152 -54.72 -13.53 27.21
N GLU A 153 -54.76 -14.76 26.71
CA GLU A 153 -53.79 -15.22 25.71
C GLU A 153 -54.07 -14.48 24.39
N ILE A 154 -53.06 -13.79 23.88
CA ILE A 154 -53.04 -13.15 22.55
C ILE A 154 -52.41 -14.12 21.55
#